data_AF-A0A1Q6MBP9-F1
#
_entry.id   AF-A0A1Q6MBP9-F1
#
_cell.length_a   1.000
_cell.length_b   1.000
_cell.length_c   1.000
_cell.angle_alpha   90.00
_cell.angle_beta   90.00
_cell.angle_gamma   90.00
#
_symmetry.space_group_name_H-M   'P 1'
#
loop_
_entity.id
_entity.type
_entity.pdbx_description
1 polymer ?
#
loop_
_entity_poly.entity_id
_entity_poly.type
_entity_poly.pdbx_seq_one_letter_code
_entity_poly.pdbx_strand_id
1 'polypeptide(L)'
;METNIRQDNNEEVEIDIMQIIRMLLSKIWIVIVAGVATAIVAFGITEIAITPQYQSSIKLYIINRQNGTTTTLSDIQSSTQLVKDYKVLVTSLPVVEQVVKQLDLDISPDALVGKISCEIETDSRVLQVTVTDTDPQRAKEIVDAIADVSAKQITSVMQIEGVNVIEYGRVANAPSSPNVKKNTMLGAIAGIVIAIAVLVVNFILDDRIKTSDDVEKYLGITNLSLIPLTEEEYNGQPSSKKKKTRK
;
A
#
# COMPACT_ATOMS: atom_id res chain seq x y z
N MET A 1 15.50 20.92 62.76
CA MET A 1 16.73 20.67 61.97
C MET A 1 17.09 19.23 62.27
N GLU A 2 16.99 18.25 61.37
CA GLU A 2 17.21 18.26 59.93
C GLU A 2 16.23 17.34 59.19
N THR A 3 16.07 17.65 57.91
CA THR A 3 15.06 17.21 56.97
C THR A 3 15.27 15.78 56.46
N ASN A 4 14.16 15.04 56.41
CA ASN A 4 13.95 13.83 55.62
C ASN A 4 14.37 14.07 54.16
N ILE A 5 15.40 13.37 53.68
CA ILE A 5 15.64 13.18 52.25
C ILE A 5 15.08 11.80 51.91
N ARG A 6 13.80 11.77 51.55
CA ARG A 6 13.23 10.67 50.77
C ARG A 6 13.68 10.91 49.33
N GLN A 7 14.75 10.24 48.94
CA GLN A 7 15.16 10.17 47.56
C GLN A 7 14.17 9.22 46.87
N ASP A 8 13.20 9.82 46.19
CA ASP A 8 12.26 9.15 45.32
C ASP A 8 13.06 8.62 44.13
N ASN A 9 13.57 7.39 44.27
CA ASN A 9 14.18 6.63 43.18
C ASN A 9 13.05 6.24 42.23
N ASN A 10 12.57 7.21 41.46
CA ASN A 10 11.87 6.93 40.23
C ASN A 10 12.96 6.38 39.29
N GLU A 11 13.16 5.06 39.31
CA GLU A 11 14.02 4.36 38.38
C GLU A 11 13.46 4.58 36.98
N GLU A 12 13.89 5.67 36.35
CA GLU A 12 13.63 5.89 34.94
C GLU A 12 14.29 4.72 34.21
N VAL A 13 13.45 3.86 33.63
CA VAL A 13 13.89 2.80 32.73
C VAL A 13 14.49 3.50 31.51
N GLU A 14 15.78 3.83 31.59
CA GLU A 14 16.54 4.37 30.47
C GLU A 14 16.65 3.27 29.41
N ILE A 15 15.79 3.36 28.40
CA ILE A 15 15.84 2.47 27.24
C ILE A 15 16.99 2.94 26.34
N ASP A 16 18.11 2.24 26.39
CA ASP A 16 19.24 2.51 25.50
C ASP A 16 18.95 2.02 24.07
N ILE A 17 18.84 2.97 23.15
CA ILE A 17 18.57 2.72 21.72
C ILE A 17 19.67 1.84 21.10
N MET A 18 20.92 1.98 21.55
CA MET A 18 22.05 1.18 21.05
C MET A 18 21.88 -0.29 21.39
N GLN A 19 21.33 -0.60 22.57
CA GLN A 19 21.06 -1.98 22.99
C GLN A 19 19.92 -2.61 22.18
N ILE A 20 18.88 -1.83 21.88
CA ILE A 20 17.79 -2.28 20.99
C ILE A 20 18.34 -2.62 19.60
N ILE A 21 19.18 -1.76 19.02
CA ILE A 21 19.77 -2.01 17.69
C ILE A 21 20.63 -3.27 17.69
N ARG A 22 21.50 -3.46 18.70
CA ARG A 22 22.32 -4.68 18.83
C ARG A 22 21.44 -5.94 18.98
N MET A 23 20.37 -5.86 19.75
CA MET A 23 19.42 -6.95 19.93
C MET A 23 18.73 -7.31 18.61
N LEU A 24 18.27 -6.33 17.85
CA LEU A 24 17.65 -6.55 16.53
C LEU A 24 18.64 -7.16 15.53
N LEU A 25 19.89 -6.69 15.48
CA LEU A 25 20.92 -7.25 14.61
C LEU A 25 21.26 -8.70 14.98
N SER A 26 21.26 -9.05 16.27
CA SER A 26 21.50 -10.43 16.72
C SER A 26 20.38 -11.41 16.30
N LYS A 27 19.16 -10.89 16.11
CA LYS A 27 17.95 -11.66 15.77
C LYS A 27 17.44 -11.33 14.36
N ILE A 28 18.30 -10.82 13.48
CA ILE A 28 17.94 -10.42 12.11
C ILE A 28 17.31 -11.59 11.33
N TRP A 29 17.74 -12.82 11.60
CA TRP A 29 17.19 -14.02 10.96
C TRP A 29 15.70 -14.21 11.29
N ILE A 30 15.26 -13.91 12.51
CA ILE A 30 13.84 -13.99 12.93
C ILE A 30 13.02 -12.96 12.15
N VAL A 31 13.56 -11.74 12.00
CA VAL A 31 12.91 -10.66 11.26
C VAL A 31 12.77 -11.04 9.77
N ILE A 32 13.80 -11.61 9.18
CA ILE A 32 13.77 -12.09 7.78
C ILE A 32 12.76 -13.22 7.61
N VAL A 33 12.78 -14.23 8.49
CA VAL A 33 11.83 -15.36 8.42
C VAL A 33 10.39 -14.89 8.59
N ALA A 34 10.12 -13.97 9.51
CA ALA A 34 8.79 -13.39 9.70
C ALA A 34 8.34 -12.59 8.46
N GLY A 35 9.23 -11.80 7.86
CA GLY A 35 8.96 -11.09 6.61
C GLY A 35 8.64 -12.03 5.45
N VAL A 36 9.41 -13.12 5.29
CA VAL A 36 9.15 -14.12 4.24
C VAL A 36 7.85 -14.88 4.48
N ALA A 37 7.57 -15.30 5.73
CA ALA A 37 6.35 -16.02 6.07
C ALA A 37 5.10 -15.18 5.78
N THR A 38 5.10 -13.91 6.20
CA THR A 38 3.98 -12.99 5.93
C THR A 38 3.85 -12.63 4.46
N ALA A 39 4.94 -12.55 3.71
CA ALA A 39 4.91 -12.38 2.25
C ALA A 39 4.23 -13.57 1.55
N ILE A 40 4.57 -14.81 1.94
CA ILE A 40 3.95 -16.02 1.39
C ILE A 40 2.44 -16.04 1.68
N VAL A 41 2.04 -15.71 2.91
CA VAL A 41 0.63 -15.60 3.30
C VAL A 41 -0.08 -14.52 2.49
N ALA A 42 0.50 -13.33 2.36
CA ALA A 42 -0.08 -12.23 1.59
C ALA A 42 -0.22 -12.59 0.10
N PHE A 43 0.76 -13.28 -0.48
CA PHE A 43 0.71 -13.78 -1.84
C PHE A 43 -0.42 -14.80 -2.02
N GLY A 44 -0.52 -15.79 -1.14
CA GLY A 44 -1.57 -16.81 -1.18
C GLY A 44 -2.97 -16.23 -1.02
N ILE A 45 -3.16 -15.29 -0.09
CA ILE A 45 -4.44 -14.59 0.07
C ILE A 45 -4.77 -13.78 -1.19
N THR A 46 -3.79 -13.11 -1.79
CA THR A 46 -4.02 -12.25 -2.95
C THR A 46 -4.41 -13.04 -4.20
N GLU A 47 -3.75 -14.17 -4.47
CA GLU A 47 -4.04 -15.02 -5.65
C GLU A 47 -5.31 -15.86 -5.49
N ILE A 48 -5.62 -16.31 -4.28
CA ILE A 48 -6.67 -17.32 -4.07
C ILE A 48 -7.98 -16.69 -3.59
N ALA A 49 -7.93 -15.63 -2.76
CA ALA A 49 -9.12 -15.07 -2.12
C ALA A 49 -9.66 -13.80 -2.79
N ILE A 50 -8.86 -13.09 -3.59
CA ILE A 50 -9.27 -11.83 -4.23
C ILE A 50 -9.60 -12.09 -5.70
N THR A 51 -10.84 -11.79 -6.09
CA THR A 51 -11.28 -11.94 -7.48
C THR A 51 -10.51 -11.00 -8.42
N PRO A 52 -9.97 -11.50 -9.54
CA PRO A 52 -9.30 -10.66 -10.53
C PRO A 52 -10.29 -9.66 -11.14
N GLN A 53 -9.84 -8.41 -11.28
CA GLN A 53 -10.60 -7.37 -11.95
C GLN A 53 -9.84 -6.89 -13.18
N TYR A 54 -10.56 -6.76 -14.28
CA TYR A 54 -10.08 -6.32 -15.58
C TYR A 54 -10.63 -4.94 -15.86
N GLN A 55 -9.79 -4.10 -16.48
CA GLN A 55 -10.17 -2.74 -16.84
C GLN A 55 -10.11 -2.57 -18.35
N SER A 56 -11.14 -1.94 -18.91
CA SER A 56 -11.13 -1.46 -20.29
C SER A 56 -11.40 0.04 -20.29
N SER A 57 -10.63 0.78 -21.08
CA SER A 57 -10.69 2.24 -21.13
C SER A 57 -10.94 2.74 -22.54
N ILE A 58 -11.72 3.82 -22.65
CA ILE A 58 -11.90 4.61 -23.87
C ILE A 58 -11.34 6.01 -23.66
N LYS A 59 -11.03 6.69 -24.76
CA LYS A 59 -10.67 8.11 -24.75
C LYS A 59 -11.60 8.90 -25.66
N LEU A 60 -12.28 9.88 -25.08
CA LEU A 60 -13.22 10.76 -25.77
C LEU A 60 -12.60 12.16 -25.91
N TYR A 61 -12.51 12.66 -27.13
CA TYR A 61 -12.14 14.05 -27.43
C TYR A 61 -13.39 14.89 -27.65
N ILE A 62 -13.45 16.03 -26.99
CA ILE A 62 -14.67 16.84 -26.97
C ILE A 62 -14.44 18.12 -27.79
N ILE A 63 -15.28 18.28 -28.81
CA ILE A 63 -15.23 19.42 -29.73
C ILE A 63 -16.38 20.36 -29.40
N ASN A 64 -16.06 21.50 -28.80
CA ASN A 64 -17.01 22.59 -28.65
C ASN A 64 -16.69 23.68 -29.67
N ARG A 65 -17.57 23.83 -30.67
CA ARG A 65 -17.50 24.90 -31.67
C ARG A 65 -18.84 25.65 -31.67
N GLN A 66 -18.98 26.59 -30.75
CA GLN A 66 -20.11 27.53 -30.72
C GLN A 66 -19.87 28.64 -31.75
N ASN A 67 -20.47 28.49 -32.94
CA ASN A 67 -20.74 29.58 -33.90
C ASN A 67 -19.54 30.41 -34.41
N GLY A 68 -19.00 30.01 -35.57
CA GLY A 68 -18.17 30.88 -36.41
C GLY A 68 -16.67 30.57 -36.42
N THR A 69 -16.02 30.98 -37.50
CA THR A 69 -14.67 30.61 -37.97
C THR A 69 -13.51 31.05 -37.06
N THR A 70 -13.78 31.76 -35.95
CA THR A 70 -12.76 32.32 -35.06
C THR A 70 -12.93 31.81 -33.64
N THR A 71 -12.02 30.93 -33.21
CA THR A 71 -11.89 30.49 -31.82
C THR A 71 -11.34 31.63 -30.95
N THR A 72 -12.08 32.09 -29.96
CA THR A 72 -11.59 33.08 -29.00
C THR A 72 -10.87 32.40 -27.82
N LEU A 73 -9.98 33.13 -27.13
CA LEU A 73 -9.28 32.61 -25.95
C LEU A 73 -10.28 32.26 -24.81
N SER A 74 -11.39 32.99 -24.74
CA SER A 74 -12.51 32.72 -23.83
C SER A 74 -13.16 31.36 -24.12
N ASP A 75 -13.35 31.01 -25.40
CA ASP A 75 -13.90 29.70 -25.80
C ASP A 75 -12.95 28.57 -25.38
N ILE A 76 -11.64 28.79 -25.46
CA ILE A 76 -10.64 27.81 -25.01
C ILE A 76 -10.68 27.65 -23.50
N GLN A 77 -10.75 28.73 -22.71
CA GLN A 77 -10.83 28.62 -21.25
C GLN A 77 -12.14 27.99 -20.76
N SER A 78 -13.28 28.37 -21.34
CA SER A 78 -14.58 27.76 -21.03
C SER A 78 -14.60 26.28 -21.41
N SER A 79 -14.01 25.90 -22.55
CA SER A 79 -13.98 24.50 -22.99
C SER A 79 -13.28 23.54 -22.01
N THR A 80 -12.24 23.99 -21.30
CA THR A 80 -11.51 23.16 -20.32
C THR A 80 -12.34 22.96 -19.05
N GLN A 81 -13.19 23.94 -18.69
CA GLN A 81 -14.14 23.80 -17.58
C GLN A 81 -15.28 22.85 -17.95
N LEU A 82 -15.79 22.92 -19.18
CA LEU A 82 -16.88 22.07 -19.67
C LEU A 82 -16.53 20.58 -19.65
N VAL A 83 -15.25 20.19 -19.71
CA VAL A 83 -14.83 18.78 -19.57
C VAL A 83 -15.25 18.19 -18.22
N LYS A 84 -15.31 19.01 -17.17
CA LYS A 84 -15.82 18.58 -15.85
C LYS A 84 -17.31 18.28 -15.90
N ASP A 85 -18.08 19.08 -16.64
CA ASP A 85 -19.51 18.87 -16.79
C ASP A 85 -19.79 17.63 -17.67
N TYR A 86 -19.00 17.44 -18.74
CA TYR A 86 -19.09 16.25 -19.59
C TYR A 86 -18.78 14.97 -18.80
N LYS A 87 -17.81 15.01 -17.88
CA LYS A 87 -17.56 13.90 -16.95
C LYS A 87 -18.81 13.52 -16.15
N VAL A 88 -19.57 14.51 -15.65
CA VAL A 88 -20.83 14.25 -14.92
C VAL A 88 -21.89 13.64 -15.83
N LEU A 89 -21.97 14.09 -17.09
CA LEU A 89 -22.92 13.55 -18.06
C LEU A 89 -22.64 12.09 -18.44
N VAL A 90 -21.37 11.71 -18.60
CA VAL A 90 -20.97 10.32 -18.90
C VAL A 90 -21.44 9.35 -17.80
N THR A 91 -21.39 9.78 -16.54
CA THR A 91 -21.82 8.96 -15.40
C THR A 91 -23.26 9.23 -14.97
N SER A 92 -24.05 9.94 -15.79
CA SER A 92 -25.43 10.28 -15.45
C SER A 92 -26.37 9.08 -15.60
N LEU A 93 -27.42 9.05 -14.78
CA LEU A 93 -28.40 7.95 -14.77
C LEU A 93 -28.97 7.62 -16.17
N PRO A 94 -29.32 8.59 -17.04
CA PRO A 94 -29.82 8.28 -18.39
C PRO A 94 -28.83 7.50 -19.26
N VAL A 95 -27.53 7.81 -19.16
CA VAL A 95 -26.48 7.10 -19.92
C VAL A 95 -26.35 5.67 -19.40
N VAL A 96 -26.27 5.53 -18.09
CA VAL A 96 -26.04 4.25 -17.42
C VAL A 96 -27.24 3.30 -17.62
N GLU A 97 -28.47 3.79 -17.45
CA GLU A 97 -29.69 3.01 -17.73
C GLU A 97 -29.75 2.55 -19.18
N GLN A 98 -29.39 3.42 -20.12
CA GLN A 98 -29.39 3.08 -21.53
C GLN A 98 -28.34 2.02 -21.86
N VAL A 99 -27.16 2.07 -21.24
CA VAL A 99 -26.10 1.06 -21.40
C VAL A 99 -26.55 -0.29 -20.81
N VAL A 100 -27.10 -0.31 -19.59
CA VAL A 100 -27.64 -1.52 -18.96
C VAL A 100 -28.68 -2.17 -19.86
N LYS A 101 -29.59 -1.37 -20.42
CA LYS A 101 -30.65 -1.84 -21.32
C LYS A 101 -30.12 -2.31 -22.68
N GLN A 102 -29.13 -1.63 -23.26
CA GLN A 102 -28.57 -1.97 -24.57
C GLN A 102 -27.79 -3.29 -24.54
N LEU A 103 -27.12 -3.58 -23.41
CA LEU A 103 -26.30 -4.78 -23.22
C LEU A 103 -27.02 -5.89 -22.42
N ASP A 104 -28.28 -5.68 -22.04
CA ASP A 104 -29.08 -6.60 -21.23
C ASP A 104 -28.35 -7.10 -19.97
N LEU A 105 -27.75 -6.15 -19.22
CA LEU A 105 -26.94 -6.48 -18.06
C LEU A 105 -27.81 -6.80 -16.85
N ASP A 106 -27.49 -7.89 -16.16
CA ASP A 106 -28.12 -8.29 -14.88
C ASP A 106 -27.53 -7.52 -13.69
N ILE A 107 -27.46 -6.19 -13.78
CA ILE A 107 -26.99 -5.29 -12.72
C ILE A 107 -27.86 -4.03 -12.66
N SER A 108 -27.95 -3.43 -11.47
CA SER A 108 -28.60 -2.12 -11.34
C SER A 108 -27.76 -1.00 -11.95
N PRO A 109 -28.37 0.10 -12.39
CA PRO A 109 -27.64 1.28 -12.85
C PRO A 109 -26.64 1.81 -11.82
N ASP A 110 -27.03 1.85 -10.53
CA ASP A 110 -26.13 2.29 -9.46
C ASP A 110 -24.90 1.38 -9.32
N ALA A 111 -25.07 0.06 -9.49
CA ALA A 111 -23.95 -0.88 -9.47
C ALA A 111 -23.01 -0.66 -10.66
N LEU A 112 -23.53 -0.26 -11.83
CA LEU A 112 -22.71 0.10 -12.99
C LEU A 112 -21.95 1.41 -12.76
N VAL A 113 -22.56 2.43 -12.15
CA VAL A 113 -21.87 3.68 -11.77
C VAL A 113 -20.65 3.38 -10.89
N GLY A 114 -20.79 2.48 -9.91
CA GLY A 114 -19.69 2.07 -9.04
C GLY A 114 -18.51 1.38 -9.77
N LYS A 115 -18.73 0.88 -10.98
CA LYS A 115 -17.69 0.24 -11.81
C LYS A 115 -17.01 1.21 -12.79
N ILE A 116 -17.56 2.41 -12.97
CA ILE A 116 -17.06 3.42 -13.92
C ILE A 116 -16.15 4.39 -13.18
N SER A 117 -14.90 4.51 -13.64
CA SER A 117 -14.00 5.60 -13.29
C SER A 117 -13.86 6.54 -14.48
N CYS A 118 -13.95 7.84 -14.24
CA CYS A 118 -13.90 8.85 -15.29
C CYS A 118 -12.87 9.91 -14.90
N GLU A 119 -11.83 10.08 -15.73
CA GLU A 119 -10.68 10.93 -15.46
C GLU A 119 -10.45 11.88 -16.63
N ILE A 120 -10.02 13.10 -16.32
CA ILE A 120 -9.69 14.12 -17.31
C ILE A 120 -8.18 14.14 -17.45
N GLU A 121 -7.68 13.93 -18.66
CA GLU A 121 -6.25 14.05 -18.96
C GLU A 121 -5.80 15.50 -18.67
N THR A 122 -4.66 15.67 -17.99
CA THR A 122 -4.22 16.97 -17.49
C THR A 122 -4.12 18.02 -18.60
N ASP A 123 -4.70 19.20 -18.36
CA ASP A 123 -4.77 20.33 -19.30
C ASP A 123 -5.29 19.97 -20.72
N SER A 124 -6.11 18.94 -20.81
CA SER A 124 -6.61 18.38 -22.06
C SER A 124 -8.14 18.34 -22.12
N ARG A 125 -8.67 18.27 -23.35
CA ARG A 125 -10.10 18.02 -23.63
C ARG A 125 -10.39 16.54 -23.84
N VAL A 126 -9.49 15.69 -23.35
CA VAL A 126 -9.61 14.24 -23.43
C VAL A 126 -10.15 13.71 -22.12
N LEU A 127 -11.29 13.04 -22.21
CA LEU A 127 -11.91 12.34 -21.11
C LEU A 127 -11.63 10.84 -21.26
N GLN A 128 -10.95 10.27 -20.27
CA GLN A 128 -10.73 8.83 -20.17
C GLN A 128 -11.83 8.21 -19.30
N VAL A 129 -12.56 7.25 -19.86
CA VAL A 129 -13.56 6.47 -19.12
C VAL A 129 -13.06 5.05 -19.01
N THR A 130 -13.03 4.52 -17.79
CA THR A 130 -12.54 3.18 -17.49
C THR A 130 -13.63 2.39 -16.78
N VAL A 131 -13.95 1.22 -17.31
CA VAL A 131 -14.87 0.28 -16.67
C VAL A 131 -14.08 -0.86 -16.07
N THR A 132 -14.38 -1.19 -14.82
CA THR A 132 -13.77 -2.32 -14.12
C THR A 132 -14.78 -3.46 -13.98
N ASP A 133 -14.45 -4.64 -14.48
CA ASP A 133 -15.30 -5.82 -14.40
C ASP A 133 -14.51 -7.12 -14.20
N THR A 134 -15.17 -8.18 -13.71
CA THR A 134 -14.58 -9.51 -13.56
C THR A 134 -14.37 -10.21 -14.90
N ASP A 135 -15.13 -9.84 -15.93
CA ASP A 135 -15.00 -10.36 -17.29
C ASP A 135 -14.36 -9.30 -18.19
N PRO A 136 -13.19 -9.58 -18.82
CA PRO A 136 -12.49 -8.64 -19.67
C PRO A 136 -13.25 -8.28 -20.96
N GLN A 137 -14.07 -9.20 -21.48
CA GLN A 137 -14.91 -8.96 -22.66
C GLN A 137 -16.08 -8.05 -22.29
N ARG A 138 -16.74 -8.33 -21.15
CA ARG A 138 -17.83 -7.50 -20.64
C ARG A 138 -17.35 -6.08 -20.31
N ALA A 139 -16.16 -5.92 -19.71
CA ALA A 139 -15.56 -4.61 -19.47
C ALA A 139 -15.42 -3.79 -20.77
N LYS A 140 -14.97 -4.44 -21.86
CA LYS A 140 -14.87 -3.80 -23.18
C LYS A 140 -16.22 -3.39 -23.72
N GLU A 141 -17.19 -4.30 -23.72
CA GLU A 141 -18.53 -4.04 -24.28
C GLU A 141 -19.24 -2.89 -23.55
N ILE A 142 -19.14 -2.87 -22.21
CA ILE A 142 -19.72 -1.80 -21.40
C ILE A 142 -19.06 -0.46 -21.74
N VAL A 143 -17.72 -0.38 -21.78
CA VAL A 143 -17.06 0.91 -22.03
C VAL A 143 -17.31 1.41 -23.45
N ASP A 144 -17.38 0.53 -24.44
CA ASP A 144 -17.72 0.88 -25.82
C ASP A 144 -19.17 1.40 -25.92
N ALA A 145 -20.12 0.75 -25.25
CA ALA A 145 -21.49 1.23 -25.18
C ALA A 145 -21.60 2.60 -24.47
N ILE A 146 -20.83 2.81 -23.40
CA ILE A 146 -20.75 4.12 -22.73
C ILE A 146 -20.25 5.19 -23.71
N ALA A 147 -19.27 4.88 -24.56
CA ALA A 147 -18.78 5.83 -25.57
C ALA A 147 -19.91 6.30 -26.49
N ASP A 148 -20.65 5.35 -27.06
CA ASP A 148 -21.70 5.63 -28.05
C ASP A 148 -22.91 6.36 -27.44
N VAL A 149 -23.32 5.93 -26.24
CA VAL A 149 -24.45 6.53 -25.53
C VAL A 149 -24.09 7.92 -25.01
N SER A 150 -22.90 8.08 -24.41
CA SER A 150 -22.45 9.37 -23.90
C SER A 150 -22.28 10.39 -25.01
N ALA A 151 -21.74 10.00 -26.16
CA ALA A 151 -21.61 10.90 -27.30
C ALA A 151 -22.96 11.48 -27.72
N LYS A 152 -24.01 10.64 -27.82
CA LYS A 152 -25.38 11.08 -28.14
C LYS A 152 -25.95 11.99 -27.06
N GLN A 153 -25.80 11.63 -25.79
CA GLN A 153 -26.33 12.39 -24.67
C GLN A 153 -25.67 13.76 -24.55
N ILE A 154 -24.34 13.83 -24.65
CA ILE A 154 -23.58 15.09 -24.58
C ILE A 154 -23.96 16.01 -25.74
N THR A 155 -24.00 15.49 -26.98
CA THR A 155 -24.41 16.28 -28.14
C THR A 155 -25.85 16.79 -28.00
N SER A 156 -26.77 15.99 -27.45
CA SER A 156 -28.17 16.39 -27.26
C SER A 156 -28.36 17.44 -26.15
N VAL A 157 -27.68 17.29 -25.02
CA VAL A 157 -27.86 18.19 -23.85
C VAL A 157 -27.10 19.49 -24.04
N MET A 158 -25.88 19.42 -24.57
CA MET A 158 -24.96 20.57 -24.64
C MET A 158 -24.97 21.27 -26.00
N GLN A 159 -25.70 20.72 -26.98
CA GLN A 159 -25.84 21.29 -28.33
C GLN A 159 -24.49 21.58 -29.01
N ILE A 160 -23.51 20.70 -28.81
CA ILE A 160 -22.18 20.80 -29.41
C ILE A 160 -22.08 20.05 -30.75
N GLU A 161 -21.05 20.34 -31.54
CA GLU A 161 -20.80 19.74 -32.86
C GLU A 161 -20.60 18.22 -32.78
N GLY A 162 -19.89 17.73 -31.75
CA GLY A 162 -19.74 16.29 -31.55
C GLY A 162 -18.71 15.89 -30.50
N VAL A 163 -18.78 14.62 -30.11
CA VAL A 163 -17.78 13.91 -29.30
C VAL A 163 -17.12 12.87 -30.19
N ASN A 164 -15.79 12.93 -30.31
CA ASN A 164 -15.03 11.95 -31.08
C ASN A 164 -14.43 10.89 -30.15
N VAL A 165 -14.62 9.63 -30.47
CA VAL A 165 -13.93 8.53 -29.81
C VAL A 165 -12.53 8.42 -30.42
N ILE A 166 -11.51 8.78 -29.63
CA ILE A 166 -10.10 8.69 -30.03
C ILE A 166 -9.64 7.24 -29.97
N GLU A 167 -10.07 6.53 -28.93
CA GLU A 167 -9.68 5.17 -28.65
C GLU A 167 -10.86 4.40 -28.07
N TYR A 168 -11.17 3.26 -28.68
CA TYR A 168 -12.15 2.29 -28.19
C TYR A 168 -11.52 1.32 -27.18
N GLY A 169 -12.37 0.68 -26.38
CA GLY A 169 -11.97 -0.29 -25.38
C GLY A 169 -11.21 -1.45 -25.99
N ARG A 170 -10.28 -2.02 -25.22
CA ARG A 170 -9.55 -3.24 -25.59
C ARG A 170 -9.79 -4.29 -24.54
N VAL A 171 -9.87 -5.55 -24.98
CA VAL A 171 -9.94 -6.68 -24.06
C VAL A 171 -8.61 -6.74 -23.30
N ALA A 172 -8.68 -6.67 -21.97
CA ALA A 172 -7.49 -6.72 -21.13
C ALA A 172 -6.92 -8.13 -21.11
N ASN A 173 -5.64 -8.28 -21.48
CA ASN A 173 -4.95 -9.57 -21.47
C ASN A 173 -4.50 -10.01 -20.06
N ALA A 174 -4.47 -9.08 -19.10
CA ALA A 174 -4.07 -9.32 -17.73
C ALA A 174 -4.99 -8.54 -16.77
N PRO A 175 -5.22 -9.04 -15.55
CA PRO A 175 -6.02 -8.33 -14.57
C PRO A 175 -5.29 -7.07 -14.08
N SER A 176 -6.04 -5.98 -13.91
CA SER A 176 -5.53 -4.72 -13.36
C SER A 176 -5.42 -4.76 -11.82
N SER A 177 -6.19 -5.64 -11.19
CA SER A 177 -6.22 -5.85 -9.74
C SER A 177 -6.50 -7.32 -9.43
N PRO A 178 -5.94 -7.90 -8.35
CA PRO A 178 -5.03 -7.27 -7.39
C PRO A 178 -3.59 -7.12 -7.88
N ASN A 179 -2.89 -6.10 -7.38
CA ASN A 179 -1.46 -5.93 -7.66
C ASN A 179 -0.64 -6.86 -6.74
N VAL A 180 -0.49 -8.12 -7.16
CA VAL A 180 0.17 -9.20 -6.40
C VAL A 180 1.54 -8.76 -5.85
N LYS A 181 2.35 -8.09 -6.66
CA LYS A 181 3.67 -7.59 -6.25
C LYS A 181 3.58 -6.55 -5.13
N LYS A 182 2.66 -5.58 -5.24
CA LYS A 182 2.48 -4.53 -4.23
C LYS A 182 1.92 -5.10 -2.94
N ASN A 183 0.91 -5.96 -3.02
CA ASN A 183 0.30 -6.60 -1.86
C ASN A 183 1.28 -7.50 -1.11
N THR A 184 2.07 -8.28 -1.86
CA THR A 184 3.12 -9.14 -1.27
C THR A 184 4.20 -8.31 -0.58
N MET A 185 4.65 -7.21 -1.22
CA MET A 185 5.63 -6.30 -0.62
C MET A 185 5.08 -5.63 0.64
N LEU A 186 3.83 -5.17 0.60
CA LEU A 186 3.17 -4.57 1.76
C LEU A 186 3.03 -5.58 2.91
N GLY A 187 2.67 -6.83 2.59
CA GLY A 187 2.61 -7.93 3.55
C GLY A 187 3.98 -8.23 4.19
N ALA A 188 5.04 -8.28 3.39
CA ALA A 188 6.41 -8.48 3.88
C ALA A 188 6.85 -7.36 4.84
N ILE A 189 6.60 -6.10 4.46
CA ILE A 189 6.93 -4.93 5.29
C ILE A 189 6.13 -4.97 6.60
N ALA A 190 4.83 -5.25 6.53
CA ALA A 190 3.99 -5.37 7.71
C ALA A 190 4.51 -6.48 8.65
N GLY A 191 4.91 -7.63 8.12
CA GLY A 191 5.48 -8.72 8.91
C GLY A 191 6.80 -8.37 9.58
N ILE A 192 7.69 -7.65 8.89
CA ILE A 192 8.95 -7.15 9.46
C ILE A 192 8.66 -6.20 10.62
N VAL A 193 7.75 -5.24 10.43
CA VAL A 193 7.38 -4.27 11.46
C VAL A 193 6.80 -4.97 12.69
N ILE A 194 5.90 -5.94 12.49
CA ILE A 194 5.33 -6.74 13.57
C ILE A 194 6.42 -7.54 14.29
N ALA A 195 7.35 -8.18 13.55
CA ALA A 195 8.43 -8.94 14.14
C ALA A 195 9.35 -8.06 15.00
N ILE A 196 9.71 -6.87 14.52
CA ILE A 196 10.50 -5.90 15.27
C ILE A 196 9.74 -5.49 16.54
N ALA A 197 8.45 -5.14 16.42
CA ALA A 197 7.64 -4.74 17.57
C ALA A 197 7.58 -5.85 18.63
N VAL A 198 7.34 -7.10 18.22
CA VAL A 198 7.33 -8.27 19.11
C VAL A 198 8.70 -8.50 19.75
N LEU A 199 9.80 -8.34 19.01
CA LEU A 199 11.15 -8.48 19.56
C LEU A 199 11.47 -7.40 20.60
N VAL A 200 11.08 -6.15 20.33
CA VAL A 200 11.26 -5.02 21.26
C VAL A 200 10.43 -5.22 22.53
N VAL A 201 9.16 -5.60 22.39
CA VAL A 201 8.29 -5.89 23.55
C VAL A 201 8.86 -7.03 24.39
N ASN A 202 9.30 -8.13 23.74
CA ASN A 202 9.95 -9.23 24.46
C ASN A 202 11.28 -8.81 25.11
N PHE A 203 12.00 -7.84 24.56
CA PHE A 203 13.23 -7.35 25.15
C PHE A 203 12.97 -6.46 26.37
N ILE A 204 11.95 -5.61 26.32
CA ILE A 204 11.55 -4.77 27.46
C ILE A 204 11.00 -5.61 28.61
N LEU A 205 10.32 -6.73 28.31
CA LEU A 205 9.78 -7.67 29.30
C LEU A 205 10.80 -8.71 29.80
N ASP A 206 12.01 -8.78 29.23
CA ASP A 206 13.02 -9.77 29.61
C ASP A 206 13.93 -9.21 30.71
N ASP A 207 13.56 -9.46 31.98
CA ASP A 207 14.28 -9.04 33.20
C ASP A 207 15.62 -9.79 33.45
N ARG A 208 16.22 -10.38 32.42
CA ARG A 208 17.50 -11.10 32.57
C ARG A 208 18.67 -10.12 32.60
N ILE A 209 19.43 -10.17 33.70
CA ILE A 209 20.76 -9.56 33.86
C ILE A 209 21.70 -10.19 32.81
N LYS A 210 22.16 -9.41 31.82
CA LYS A 210 22.99 -9.90 30.71
C LYS A 210 24.38 -9.29 30.67
N THR A 211 24.54 -8.14 31.31
CA THR A 211 25.80 -7.42 31.35
C THR A 211 26.24 -7.17 32.78
N SER A 212 27.54 -6.97 32.95
CA SER A 212 28.13 -6.67 34.25
C SER A 212 27.62 -5.35 34.83
N ASP A 213 27.17 -4.43 33.98
CA ASP A 213 26.53 -3.18 34.36
C ASP A 213 25.10 -3.41 34.89
N ASP A 214 24.38 -4.41 34.35
CA ASP A 214 23.08 -4.82 34.88
C ASP A 214 23.22 -5.35 36.33
N VAL A 215 24.30 -6.07 36.65
CA VAL A 215 24.57 -6.59 38.00
C VAL A 215 24.69 -5.45 39.01
N GLU A 216 25.46 -4.41 38.66
CA GLU A 216 25.67 -3.25 39.52
C GLU A 216 24.38 -2.42 39.68
N LYS A 217 23.60 -2.27 38.60
CA LYS A 217 22.32 -1.55 38.61
C LYS A 217 21.23 -2.26 39.42
N TYR A 218 21.07 -3.58 39.28
CA TYR A 218 20.01 -4.34 39.96
C TYR A 218 20.36 -4.76 41.39
N LEU A 219 21.64 -5.01 41.68
CA LEU A 219 22.07 -5.48 43.01
C LEU A 219 22.69 -4.37 43.87
N GLY A 220 22.92 -3.17 43.31
CA GLY A 220 23.47 -2.03 44.05
C GLY A 220 24.89 -2.24 44.58
N ILE A 221 25.62 -3.21 44.01
CA ILE A 221 26.98 -3.57 44.41
C ILE A 221 27.99 -3.13 43.35
N THR A 222 29.07 -2.47 43.77
CA THR A 222 30.15 -2.09 42.87
C THR A 222 30.83 -3.33 42.31
N ASN A 223 30.92 -3.42 40.98
CA ASN A 223 31.64 -4.52 40.35
C ASN A 223 33.14 -4.40 40.61
N LEU A 224 33.69 -5.30 41.44
CA LEU A 224 35.10 -5.27 41.85
C LEU A 224 36.05 -5.90 40.82
N SER A 225 35.57 -6.82 39.97
CA SER A 225 36.42 -7.51 38.98
C SER A 225 35.63 -8.36 37.99
N LEU A 226 36.07 -8.38 36.72
CA LEU A 226 35.58 -9.31 35.69
C LEU A 226 36.57 -10.46 35.55
N ILE A 227 36.15 -11.69 35.84
CA ILE A 227 36.96 -12.88 35.60
C ILE A 227 36.70 -13.34 34.16
N PRO A 228 37.66 -13.20 33.23
CA PRO A 228 37.50 -13.72 31.89
C PRO A 228 37.53 -15.25 31.94
N LEU A 229 36.37 -15.89 31.77
CA LEU A 229 36.32 -17.34 31.58
C LEU A 229 36.79 -17.64 30.16
N THR A 230 37.83 -18.46 30.05
CA THR A 230 38.19 -19.05 28.77
C THR A 230 37.13 -20.07 28.38
N GLU A 231 36.89 -20.29 27.07
CA GLU A 231 35.88 -21.27 26.60
C GLU A 231 36.08 -22.67 27.22
N GLU A 232 37.31 -23.03 27.55
CA GLU A 232 37.68 -24.28 28.21
C GLU A 232 37.11 -24.40 29.65
N GLU A 233 37.03 -23.29 30.38
CA GLU A 233 36.52 -23.25 31.77
C GLU A 233 34.99 -23.15 31.83
N TYR A 234 34.35 -22.50 30.85
CA TYR A 234 32.89 -22.41 30.75
C TYR A 234 32.24 -23.79 30.49
N ASN A 235 32.90 -24.64 29.69
CA ASN A 235 32.40 -25.98 29.33
C ASN A 235 32.81 -27.10 30.32
N GLY A 236 33.39 -26.77 31.47
CA GLY A 236 33.67 -27.73 32.54
C GLY A 236 34.71 -28.81 32.22
N GLN A 237 35.64 -28.57 31.29
CA GLN A 237 36.70 -29.53 30.97
C GLN A 237 37.92 -29.35 31.91
N PRO A 238 38.43 -30.42 32.54
CA PRO A 238 39.50 -30.29 33.53
C PRO A 238 40.83 -29.92 32.87
N SER A 239 41.40 -28.77 33.29
CA SER A 239 42.70 -28.26 32.83
C SER A 239 43.83 -29.26 33.11
N SER A 240 44.42 -29.81 32.05
CA SER A 240 45.61 -30.65 32.10
C SER A 240 46.85 -29.81 32.45
N LYS A 241 47.33 -29.94 33.69
CA LYS A 241 48.59 -29.35 34.21
C LYS A 241 49.78 -29.58 33.26
N LYS A 242 50.30 -28.52 32.63
CA LYS A 242 51.63 -28.54 31.95
C LYS A 242 52.76 -28.59 32.97
N LYS A 243 53.59 -29.64 32.89
CA LYS A 243 54.86 -29.81 33.64
C LYS A 243 55.82 -28.65 33.34
N LYS A 244 56.34 -28.02 34.40
CA LYS A 244 57.47 -27.08 34.36
C LYS A 244 58.76 -27.84 33.99
N THR A 245 59.42 -27.45 32.91
CA THR A 245 60.80 -27.83 32.61
C THR A 245 61.72 -26.74 33.20
N ARG A 246 62.49 -27.08 34.24
CA ARG A 246 63.63 -26.27 34.70
C ARG A 246 64.80 -26.46 33.72
N LYS A 247 65.46 -25.37 33.36
CA LYS A 247 66.87 -25.37 32.97
C LYS A 247 67.64 -24.68 34.08
#